data_AF-A0A512IKF6-F1
#
_entry.id   AF-A0A512IKF6-F1
#
_cell.length_a   1.000
_cell.length_b   1.000
_cell.length_c   1.000
_cell.angle_alpha   90.00
_cell.angle_beta   90.00
_cell.angle_gamma   90.00
#
_symmetry.space_group_name_H-M   'P 1'
#
loop_
_entity.id
_entity.type
_entity.pdbx_description
1 polymer ?
#
loop_
_entity_poly.entity_id
_entity_poly.type
_entity_poly.pdbx_seq_one_letter_code
_entity_poly.pdbx_strand_id
1 'polypeptide(L)'
;MVASRSLAGDTRFASAASGILKQPAPRTHASIRRHLGLTWAASAVLVCGLGGWATMTEISGAIIAPGQLVVESDVKKVQHPTGGVVGELRVREGDRVKAGDVLIRLDETQTRASLDMVLKALDELTARRARDEAEHGGAASVTFPSELTMRSADPAVAHLIEGEGRLFSSRVAGREGQKAQLRERITQLRQEIVGLTDQARAKEKEINLIGTELKGVHELFAKNLVPYSRVMTLERDATRLEGERGQLIAAMASTRGKISETELKILQVDGDMDTEISKDLSEIRGKWSELSEKRVAALDQLKRVELRAPQDGTVHQLSVHTIGGLVTPSEPAMLIVPSSDQLAVEIRIQPQDIDNVRLEQAAILRFSSFNQRTTPEIKGQVSRISADVTTDPKTGSSYYTARVQISETQKEKLGGVRLIPGMPVETFLQIGERSVLSYLTKPLNDQAAKAWRER
;
A
#
# COMPACT_ATOMS: atom_id res chain seq x y z
N MET A 1 69.90 8.29 -61.73
CA MET A 1 71.20 8.80 -62.19
C MET A 1 71.27 8.60 -63.70
N VAL A 2 71.40 9.70 -64.45
CA VAL A 2 71.81 9.85 -65.88
C VAL A 2 71.09 9.03 -66.99
N ALA A 3 70.87 9.69 -68.13
CA ALA A 3 70.12 9.24 -69.31
C ALA A 3 70.95 8.45 -70.35
N SER A 4 70.29 7.89 -71.38
CA SER A 4 70.63 8.12 -72.80
C SER A 4 69.62 7.51 -73.81
N ARG A 5 69.76 7.90 -75.09
CA ARG A 5 68.85 7.74 -76.26
C ARG A 5 69.29 6.62 -77.23
N SER A 6 68.52 6.41 -78.32
CA SER A 6 68.96 6.28 -79.75
C SER A 6 68.47 4.99 -80.48
N LEU A 7 68.16 4.88 -81.80
CA LEU A 7 67.66 5.77 -82.89
C LEU A 7 67.21 4.91 -84.13
N ALA A 8 66.22 5.41 -84.91
CA ALA A 8 66.01 5.41 -86.39
C ALA A 8 66.07 4.16 -87.34
N GLY A 9 65.25 4.19 -88.43
CA GLY A 9 65.57 3.62 -89.78
C GLY A 9 64.45 2.95 -90.64
N ASP A 10 63.89 3.69 -91.63
CA ASP A 10 63.73 3.45 -93.11
C ASP A 10 63.38 2.04 -93.74
N THR A 11 62.74 1.83 -94.94
CA THR A 11 62.17 2.66 -96.05
C THR A 11 61.21 1.93 -97.07
N ARG A 12 60.18 2.64 -97.58
CA ARG A 12 59.65 2.82 -98.99
C ARG A 12 59.11 1.69 -99.96
N PHE A 13 58.07 2.11 -100.74
CA PHE A 13 57.82 2.01 -102.22
C PHE A 13 56.67 1.17 -102.87
N ALA A 14 55.82 1.88 -103.65
CA ALA A 14 55.16 1.59 -104.95
C ALA A 14 54.03 0.52 -105.13
N SER A 15 53.18 0.51 -106.19
CA SER A 15 52.48 1.55 -107.01
C SER A 15 51.55 0.90 -108.08
N ALA A 16 50.40 1.54 -108.43
CA ALA A 16 49.58 1.39 -109.67
C ALA A 16 48.88 0.03 -110.00
N ALA A 17 47.79 -0.06 -110.80
CA ALA A 17 46.68 0.86 -111.15
C ALA A 17 45.51 0.14 -111.91
N SER A 18 44.31 0.76 -111.90
CA SER A 18 43.14 0.69 -112.85
C SER A 18 42.36 -0.63 -113.13
N GLY A 19 41.03 -0.53 -113.39
CA GLY A 19 40.35 -1.63 -114.11
C GLY A 19 38.82 -1.73 -114.32
N ILE A 20 37.92 -1.17 -113.48
CA ILE A 20 36.43 -1.12 -113.65
C ILE A 20 35.67 -2.45 -113.94
N LEU A 21 34.89 -2.97 -112.97
CA LEU A 21 33.69 -3.79 -113.25
C LEU A 21 32.55 -3.63 -112.21
N LYS A 22 31.37 -3.20 -112.70
CA LYS A 22 29.99 -3.69 -112.43
C LYS A 22 29.61 -4.19 -111.01
N GLN A 23 28.72 -3.46 -110.32
CA GLN A 23 28.05 -3.92 -109.09
C GLN A 23 27.03 -5.06 -109.35
N PRO A 24 26.93 -6.00 -108.39
CA PRO A 24 25.64 -6.38 -107.80
C PRO A 24 25.67 -6.39 -106.24
N ALA A 25 24.49 -6.56 -105.62
CA ALA A 25 24.20 -6.23 -104.21
C ALA A 25 25.00 -7.01 -103.12
N PRO A 26 25.26 -6.40 -101.94
CA PRO A 26 26.11 -6.98 -100.90
C PRO A 26 25.43 -8.05 -100.03
N ARG A 27 25.93 -9.29 -100.08
CA ARG A 27 25.54 -10.40 -99.18
C ARG A 27 26.29 -10.40 -97.83
N THR A 28 26.53 -9.24 -97.22
CA THR A 28 27.35 -9.12 -95.98
C THR A 28 26.55 -8.81 -94.69
N HIS A 29 25.28 -8.46 -94.76
CA HIS A 29 24.47 -8.16 -93.56
C HIS A 29 23.98 -9.40 -92.79
N ALA A 30 24.01 -10.59 -93.40
CA ALA A 30 23.43 -11.81 -92.81
C ALA A 30 24.30 -12.46 -91.72
N SER A 31 25.63 -12.47 -91.88
CA SER A 31 26.56 -13.06 -90.91
C SER A 31 26.69 -12.21 -89.65
N ILE A 32 26.85 -10.89 -89.79
CA ILE A 32 26.96 -9.95 -88.67
C ILE A 32 25.71 -10.01 -87.77
N ARG A 33 24.50 -10.02 -88.35
CA ARG A 33 23.25 -10.20 -87.58
C ARG A 33 23.18 -11.56 -86.86
N ARG A 34 23.78 -12.62 -87.42
CA ARG A 34 23.79 -13.95 -86.79
C ARG A 34 24.76 -14.02 -85.60
N HIS A 35 25.94 -13.41 -85.73
CA HIS A 35 26.89 -13.32 -84.62
C HIS A 35 26.45 -12.33 -83.54
N LEU A 36 25.85 -11.18 -83.89
CA LEU A 36 25.20 -10.31 -82.89
C LEU A 36 24.03 -11.03 -82.20
N GLY A 37 23.22 -11.78 -82.94
CA GLY A 37 22.13 -12.58 -82.36
C GLY A 37 22.63 -13.63 -81.37
N LEU A 38 23.75 -14.31 -81.70
CA LEU A 38 24.40 -15.27 -80.81
C LEU A 38 25.04 -14.63 -79.58
N THR A 39 25.70 -13.47 -79.70
CA THR A 39 26.26 -12.77 -78.53
C THR A 39 25.17 -12.16 -77.65
N TRP A 40 24.11 -11.60 -78.23
CA TRP A 40 22.94 -11.17 -77.46
C TRP A 40 22.22 -12.32 -76.78
N ALA A 41 22.05 -13.47 -77.45
CA ALA A 41 21.47 -14.67 -76.85
C ALA A 41 22.35 -15.24 -75.73
N ALA A 42 23.68 -15.31 -75.92
CA ALA A 42 24.62 -15.77 -74.90
C ALA A 42 24.65 -14.83 -73.69
N SER A 43 24.68 -13.50 -73.91
CA SER A 43 24.58 -12.50 -72.84
C SER A 43 23.23 -12.55 -72.13
N ALA A 44 22.12 -12.74 -72.86
CA ALA A 44 20.80 -12.91 -72.26
C ALA A 44 20.72 -14.19 -71.42
N VAL A 45 21.23 -15.32 -71.91
CA VAL A 45 21.32 -16.58 -71.14
C VAL A 45 22.23 -16.43 -69.92
N LEU A 46 23.33 -15.70 -70.02
CA LEU A 46 24.23 -15.45 -68.88
C LEU A 46 23.61 -14.52 -67.85
N VAL A 47 22.92 -13.45 -68.27
CA VAL A 47 22.23 -12.50 -67.37
C VAL A 47 20.98 -13.13 -66.76
N CYS A 48 20.16 -13.87 -67.52
CA CYS A 48 19.01 -14.59 -66.98
C CYS A 48 19.42 -15.80 -66.14
N GLY A 49 20.53 -16.47 -66.49
CA GLY A 49 21.09 -17.59 -65.74
C GLY A 49 21.68 -17.16 -64.40
N LEU A 50 22.64 -16.21 -64.40
CA LEU A 50 23.20 -15.65 -63.17
C LEU A 50 22.17 -14.84 -62.38
N GLY A 51 21.29 -14.09 -63.05
CA GLY A 51 20.22 -13.34 -62.39
C GLY A 51 19.21 -14.27 -61.72
N GLY A 52 18.71 -15.28 -62.43
CA GLY A 52 17.80 -16.30 -61.90
C GLY A 52 18.43 -17.12 -60.78
N TRP A 53 19.70 -17.49 -60.92
CA TRP A 53 20.46 -18.17 -59.87
C TRP A 53 20.69 -17.27 -58.64
N ALA A 54 21.03 -16.00 -58.83
CA ALA A 54 21.22 -15.03 -57.75
C ALA A 54 19.90 -14.60 -57.05
N THR A 55 18.74 -14.81 -57.68
CA THR A 55 17.43 -14.70 -57.02
C THR A 55 17.03 -15.96 -56.26
N MET A 56 17.46 -17.14 -56.72
CA MET A 56 17.04 -18.45 -56.20
C MET A 56 18.05 -19.05 -55.18
N THR A 57 19.23 -18.47 -55.06
CA THR A 57 20.21 -18.84 -54.02
C THR A 57 20.11 -17.92 -52.82
N GLU A 58 19.73 -18.52 -51.69
CA GLU A 58 19.62 -17.87 -50.39
C GLU A 58 20.89 -18.13 -49.57
N ILE A 59 21.38 -17.08 -48.91
CA ILE A 59 22.50 -17.15 -47.97
C ILE A 59 21.96 -16.81 -46.59
N SER A 60 22.05 -17.77 -45.67
CA SER A 60 21.73 -17.57 -44.25
C SER A 60 22.85 -16.77 -43.57
N GLY A 61 22.54 -15.56 -43.11
CA GLY A 61 23.46 -14.74 -42.32
C GLY A 61 23.36 -15.05 -40.83
N ALA A 62 24.40 -14.73 -40.06
CA ALA A 62 24.33 -14.78 -38.60
C ALA A 62 24.99 -13.54 -37.97
N ILE A 63 24.32 -12.94 -36.98
CA ILE A 63 24.93 -11.92 -36.10
C ILE A 63 25.58 -12.65 -34.93
N ILE A 64 26.84 -12.31 -34.64
CA ILE A 64 27.57 -12.82 -33.48
C ILE A 64 27.45 -11.78 -32.36
N ALA A 65 26.66 -12.08 -31.35
CA ALA A 65 26.50 -11.26 -30.16
C ALA A 65 27.22 -11.92 -28.96
N PRO A 66 28.21 -11.26 -28.33
CA PRO A 66 28.77 -11.75 -27.08
C PRO A 66 27.74 -11.59 -25.97
N GLY A 67 27.66 -12.58 -25.09
CA GLY A 67 26.73 -12.59 -23.97
C GLY A 67 27.28 -13.31 -22.75
N GLN A 68 26.47 -13.32 -21.70
CA GLN A 68 26.74 -13.98 -20.43
C GLN A 68 25.50 -14.71 -19.95
N LEU A 69 25.69 -15.83 -19.28
CA LEU A 69 24.59 -16.57 -18.67
C LEU A 69 24.09 -15.81 -17.43
N VAL A 70 22.80 -15.51 -17.40
CA VAL A 70 22.11 -14.85 -16.27
C VAL A 70 20.98 -15.74 -15.76
N VAL A 71 20.57 -15.50 -14.53
CA VAL A 71 19.28 -15.99 -14.03
C VAL A 71 18.15 -15.21 -14.69
N GLU A 72 17.06 -15.88 -15.08
CA GLU A 72 15.93 -15.19 -15.73
C GLU A 72 15.19 -14.25 -14.77
N SER A 73 15.05 -14.63 -13.50
CA SER A 73 14.43 -13.80 -12.48
C SER A 73 15.44 -12.84 -11.86
N ASP A 74 15.03 -11.59 -11.67
CA ASP A 74 15.89 -10.58 -11.06
C ASP A 74 16.12 -10.86 -9.57
N VAL A 75 17.36 -10.70 -9.13
CA VAL A 75 17.80 -10.88 -7.73
C VAL A 75 16.98 -9.99 -6.80
N LYS A 76 16.34 -10.57 -5.78
CA LYS A 76 15.47 -9.81 -4.87
C LYS A 76 16.29 -9.18 -3.75
N LYS A 77 16.06 -7.89 -3.54
CA LYS A 77 16.65 -7.11 -2.43
C LYS A 77 15.80 -7.31 -1.17
N VAL A 78 16.43 -7.66 -0.06
CA VAL A 78 15.79 -7.68 1.27
C VAL A 78 16.23 -6.43 2.01
N GLN A 79 15.29 -5.54 2.30
CA GLN A 79 15.53 -4.23 2.93
C GLN A 79 14.45 -3.90 3.96
N HIS A 80 14.79 -3.11 4.98
CA HIS A 80 13.82 -2.61 5.96
C HIS A 80 13.55 -1.12 5.74
N PRO A 81 12.29 -0.65 5.66
CA PRO A 81 11.98 0.73 5.29
C PRO A 81 12.51 1.76 6.30
N THR A 82 12.48 1.45 7.59
CA THR A 82 12.90 2.33 8.69
C THR A 82 14.23 1.95 9.34
N GLY A 83 14.90 0.89 8.88
CA GLY A 83 16.11 0.37 9.51
C GLY A 83 15.89 -0.17 10.93
N GLY A 84 16.97 -0.40 11.68
CA GLY A 84 16.93 -0.84 13.08
C GLY A 84 18.19 -1.61 13.51
N VAL A 85 18.35 -1.85 14.81
CA VAL A 85 19.45 -2.67 15.36
C VAL A 85 19.12 -4.14 15.20
N VAL A 86 20.07 -4.98 14.79
CA VAL A 86 19.89 -6.44 14.68
C VAL A 86 19.95 -7.09 16.06
N GLY A 87 18.83 -7.69 16.49
CA GLY A 87 18.77 -8.51 17.70
C GLY A 87 19.15 -9.97 17.45
N GLU A 88 18.82 -10.50 16.27
CA GLU A 88 19.15 -11.88 15.87
C GLU A 88 19.48 -11.96 14.38
N LEU A 89 20.57 -12.65 14.02
CA LEU A 89 20.97 -12.93 12.64
C LEU A 89 20.96 -14.46 12.43
N ARG A 90 20.06 -14.95 11.58
CA ARG A 90 19.79 -16.39 11.39
C ARG A 90 20.45 -17.00 10.15
N VAL A 91 21.09 -16.18 9.32
CA VAL A 91 21.72 -16.59 8.05
C VAL A 91 23.11 -16.00 7.89
N ARG A 92 23.91 -16.65 7.05
CA ARG A 92 25.26 -16.23 6.66
C ARG A 92 25.32 -16.10 5.13
N GLU A 93 26.35 -15.41 4.66
CA GLU A 93 26.66 -15.30 3.23
C GLU A 93 26.82 -16.71 2.61
N GLY A 94 26.09 -16.98 1.53
CA GLY A 94 26.09 -18.29 0.86
C GLY A 94 25.11 -19.34 1.42
N ASP A 95 24.37 -19.05 2.50
CA ASP A 95 23.33 -19.96 3.00
C ASP A 95 22.14 -20.06 2.04
N ARG A 96 21.52 -21.25 1.97
CA ARG A 96 20.25 -21.45 1.25
C ARG A 96 19.06 -21.20 2.15
N VAL A 97 18.08 -20.48 1.63
CA VAL A 97 16.87 -20.05 2.32
C VAL A 97 15.63 -20.34 1.48
N LYS A 98 14.49 -20.55 2.14
CA LYS A 98 13.17 -20.70 1.52
C LYS A 98 12.34 -19.44 1.68
N ALA A 99 11.38 -19.23 0.79
CA ALA A 99 10.40 -18.17 0.88
C ALA A 99 9.69 -18.19 2.25
N GLY A 100 9.72 -17.06 2.94
CA GLY A 100 9.14 -16.88 4.28
C GLY A 100 10.09 -17.15 5.45
N ASP A 101 11.29 -17.74 5.24
CA ASP A 101 12.29 -17.93 6.30
C ASP A 101 12.70 -16.59 6.92
N VAL A 102 12.84 -16.54 8.25
CA VAL A 102 13.30 -15.34 8.99
C VAL A 102 14.82 -15.26 8.89
N LEU A 103 15.32 -14.18 8.30
CA LEU A 103 16.73 -13.96 8.00
C LEU A 103 17.40 -13.11 9.08
N ILE A 104 16.74 -12.00 9.42
CA ILE A 104 17.15 -11.03 10.44
C ILE A 104 15.93 -10.71 11.30
N ARG A 105 16.11 -10.69 12.61
CA ARG A 105 15.16 -10.11 13.57
C ARG A 105 15.80 -8.86 14.17
N LEU A 106 15.16 -7.71 13.98
CA LEU A 106 15.58 -6.47 14.61
C LEU A 106 15.27 -6.51 16.12
N ASP A 107 15.83 -5.58 16.89
CA ASP A 107 15.45 -5.38 18.29
C ASP A 107 13.98 -4.93 18.37
N GLU A 108 13.15 -5.75 18.98
CA GLU A 108 11.72 -5.50 19.12
C GLU A 108 11.37 -4.66 20.35
N THR A 109 12.32 -4.36 21.24
CA THR A 109 12.05 -3.82 22.59
C THR A 109 11.21 -2.55 22.54
N GLN A 110 11.55 -1.58 21.69
CA GLN A 110 10.79 -0.33 21.55
C GLN A 110 9.42 -0.55 20.88
N THR A 111 9.37 -1.39 19.84
CA THR A 111 8.13 -1.64 19.08
C THR A 111 7.12 -2.42 19.91
N ARG A 112 7.57 -3.40 20.69
CA ARG A 112 6.75 -4.15 21.65
C ARG A 112 6.27 -3.25 22.79
N ALA A 113 7.15 -2.43 23.37
CA ALA A 113 6.73 -1.46 24.39
C ALA A 113 5.67 -0.46 23.86
N SER A 114 5.79 -0.02 22.60
CA SER A 114 4.79 0.81 21.93
C SER A 114 3.43 0.10 21.80
N LEU A 115 3.43 -1.16 21.34
CA LEU A 115 2.23 -1.98 21.28
C LEU A 115 1.60 -2.21 22.68
N ASP A 116 2.42 -2.54 23.68
CA ASP A 116 1.97 -2.80 25.05
C ASP A 116 1.34 -1.55 25.70
N MET A 117 1.86 -0.35 25.40
CA MET A 117 1.23 0.91 25.84
C MET A 117 -0.17 1.09 25.22
N VAL A 118 -0.31 0.83 23.91
CA VAL A 118 -1.61 0.94 23.22
C VAL A 118 -2.59 -0.12 23.72
N LEU A 119 -2.15 -1.37 23.94
CA LEU A 119 -2.97 -2.44 24.47
C LEU A 119 -3.45 -2.14 25.91
N LYS A 120 -2.58 -1.65 26.79
CA LYS A 120 -2.96 -1.26 28.16
C LYS A 120 -3.96 -0.10 28.18
N ALA A 121 -3.79 0.89 27.29
CA ALA A 121 -4.75 1.98 27.15
C ALA A 121 -6.12 1.50 26.63
N LEU A 122 -6.14 0.52 25.72
CA LEU A 122 -7.38 -0.14 25.29
C LEU A 122 -8.01 -0.98 26.42
N ASP A 123 -7.22 -1.70 27.22
CA ASP A 123 -7.73 -2.44 28.37
C ASP A 123 -8.41 -1.50 29.39
N GLU A 124 -7.81 -0.34 29.68
CA GLU A 124 -8.39 0.72 30.53
C GLU A 124 -9.71 1.26 29.98
N LEU A 125 -9.74 1.66 28.70
CA LEU A 125 -10.98 2.12 28.06
C LEU A 125 -12.05 1.02 28.03
N THR A 126 -11.68 -0.26 27.91
CA THR A 126 -12.63 -1.38 27.93
C THR A 126 -13.33 -1.48 29.29
N ALA A 127 -12.58 -1.44 30.38
CA ALA A 127 -13.14 -1.56 31.72
C ALA A 127 -13.95 -0.33 32.12
N ARG A 128 -13.47 0.87 31.78
CA ARG A 128 -14.19 2.12 32.00
C ARG A 128 -15.52 2.11 31.25
N ARG A 129 -15.53 1.70 29.97
CA ARG A 129 -16.75 1.55 29.18
C ARG A 129 -17.73 0.55 29.81
N ALA A 130 -17.24 -0.58 30.31
CA ALA A 130 -18.08 -1.57 30.98
C ALA A 130 -18.73 -1.02 32.26
N ARG A 131 -18.00 -0.19 33.04
CA ARG A 131 -18.57 0.54 34.18
C ARG A 131 -19.64 1.53 33.72
N ASP A 132 -19.35 2.37 32.75
CA ASP A 132 -20.27 3.40 32.25
C ASP A 132 -21.55 2.78 31.63
N GLU A 133 -21.42 1.69 30.88
CA GLU A 133 -22.55 0.89 30.36
C GLU A 133 -23.40 0.30 31.51
N ALA A 134 -22.77 -0.14 32.60
CA ALA A 134 -23.46 -0.65 33.79
C ALA A 134 -24.15 0.46 34.60
N GLU A 135 -23.56 1.65 34.73
CA GLU A 135 -24.17 2.80 35.40
C GLU A 135 -25.40 3.30 34.62
N HIS A 136 -25.28 3.47 33.30
CA HIS A 136 -26.39 3.88 32.44
C HIS A 136 -27.53 2.86 32.41
N GLY A 137 -27.19 1.57 32.38
CA GLY A 137 -28.19 0.48 32.47
C GLY A 137 -28.82 0.30 33.85
N GLY A 138 -28.37 1.02 34.88
CA GLY A 138 -28.84 0.84 36.26
C GLY A 138 -28.56 -0.55 36.83
N ALA A 139 -27.49 -1.21 36.39
CA ALA A 139 -27.16 -2.57 36.79
C ALA A 139 -26.78 -2.67 38.28
N ALA A 140 -26.89 -3.87 38.86
CA ALA A 140 -26.45 -4.11 40.24
C ALA A 140 -24.92 -4.25 40.38
N SER A 141 -24.22 -4.57 39.29
CA SER A 141 -22.77 -4.82 39.24
C SER A 141 -22.23 -4.65 37.83
N VAL A 142 -20.97 -4.21 37.69
CA VAL A 142 -20.27 -4.14 36.40
C VAL A 142 -20.05 -5.54 35.83
N THR A 143 -20.41 -5.74 34.56
CA THR A 143 -20.10 -6.98 33.82
C THR A 143 -18.97 -6.70 32.84
N PHE A 144 -17.75 -7.15 33.18
CA PHE A 144 -16.57 -6.91 32.35
C PHE A 144 -16.52 -7.87 31.14
N PRO A 145 -16.08 -7.41 29.95
CA PRO A 145 -15.92 -8.25 28.76
C PRO A 145 -15.00 -9.46 28.94
N SER A 146 -15.18 -10.46 28.07
CA SER A 146 -14.41 -11.72 28.07
C SER A 146 -12.90 -11.51 27.96
N GLU A 147 -12.52 -10.48 27.20
CA GLU A 147 -11.16 -10.11 26.83
C GLU A 147 -10.33 -9.67 28.04
N LEU A 148 -10.97 -9.05 29.04
CA LEU A 148 -10.37 -8.68 30.32
C LEU A 148 -10.48 -9.83 31.33
N THR A 149 -11.63 -10.48 31.42
CA THR A 149 -11.87 -11.53 32.44
C THR A 149 -11.01 -12.79 32.22
N MET A 150 -10.76 -13.18 30.97
CA MET A 150 -9.78 -14.23 30.64
C MET A 150 -8.34 -13.87 31.04
N ARG A 151 -8.03 -12.57 31.14
CA ARG A 151 -6.72 -12.02 31.54
C ARG A 151 -6.68 -11.58 33.01
N SER A 152 -7.71 -11.87 33.81
CA SER A 152 -7.82 -11.47 35.22
C SER A 152 -6.70 -12.00 36.13
N ALA A 153 -5.91 -12.97 35.69
CA ALA A 153 -4.71 -13.43 36.38
C ALA A 153 -3.48 -12.49 36.21
N ASP A 154 -3.50 -11.57 35.24
CA ASP A 154 -2.51 -10.50 35.10
C ASP A 154 -2.76 -9.44 36.19
N PRO A 155 -1.79 -9.15 37.10
CA PRO A 155 -1.97 -8.17 38.16
C PRO A 155 -2.40 -6.78 37.66
N ALA A 156 -1.94 -6.36 36.47
CA ALA A 156 -2.32 -5.07 35.92
C ALA A 156 -3.80 -5.02 35.52
N VAL A 157 -4.32 -6.11 34.95
CA VAL A 157 -5.74 -6.25 34.57
C VAL A 157 -6.61 -6.46 35.82
N ALA A 158 -6.13 -7.23 36.80
CA ALA A 158 -6.82 -7.48 38.07
C ALA A 158 -7.08 -6.17 38.83
N HIS A 159 -6.06 -5.34 39.03
CA HIS A 159 -6.20 -4.03 39.69
C HIS A 159 -7.14 -3.09 38.96
N LEU A 160 -7.19 -3.18 37.63
CA LEU A 160 -8.02 -2.34 36.77
C LEU A 160 -9.50 -2.75 36.85
N ILE A 161 -9.79 -4.05 36.82
CA ILE A 161 -11.13 -4.60 37.09
C ILE A 161 -11.62 -4.25 38.51
N GLU A 162 -10.76 -4.45 39.52
CA GLU A 162 -11.10 -4.14 40.92
C GLU A 162 -11.33 -2.63 41.13
N GLY A 163 -10.49 -1.79 40.53
CA GLY A 163 -10.58 -0.33 40.62
C GLY A 163 -11.88 0.22 40.05
N GLU A 164 -12.25 -0.17 38.83
CA GLU A 164 -13.51 0.23 38.19
C GLU A 164 -14.72 -0.34 38.94
N GLY A 165 -14.67 -1.60 39.41
CA GLY A 165 -15.74 -2.18 40.23
C GLY A 165 -15.95 -1.47 41.57
N ARG A 166 -14.86 -1.03 42.22
CA ARG A 166 -14.93 -0.23 43.44
C ARG A 166 -15.47 1.18 43.16
N LEU A 167 -15.01 1.83 42.10
CA LEU A 167 -15.49 3.16 41.67
C LEU A 167 -16.99 3.15 41.39
N PHE A 168 -17.47 2.13 40.65
CA PHE A 168 -18.89 1.88 40.42
C PHE A 168 -19.71 1.87 41.71
N SER A 169 -19.30 1.03 42.68
CA SER A 169 -20.01 0.89 43.95
C SER A 169 -20.08 2.21 44.74
N SER A 170 -19.00 3.00 44.72
CA SER A 170 -18.96 4.33 45.33
C SER A 170 -19.85 5.34 44.60
N ARG A 171 -19.88 5.36 43.26
CA ARG A 171 -20.76 6.25 42.47
C ARG A 171 -22.23 5.94 42.73
N VAL A 172 -22.62 4.65 42.69
CA VAL A 172 -23.99 4.19 43.00
C VAL A 172 -24.39 4.56 44.44
N ALA A 173 -23.53 4.28 45.43
CA ALA A 173 -23.81 4.61 46.83
C ALA A 173 -23.92 6.12 47.08
N GLY A 174 -23.06 6.92 46.44
CA GLY A 174 -23.11 8.39 46.51
C GLY A 174 -24.42 8.95 45.94
N ARG A 175 -24.84 8.46 44.77
CA ARG A 175 -26.10 8.85 44.11
C ARG A 175 -27.34 8.51 44.95
N GLU A 176 -27.44 7.29 45.48
CA GLU A 176 -28.56 6.94 46.35
C GLU A 176 -28.52 7.67 47.70
N GLY A 177 -27.33 7.98 48.23
CA GLY A 177 -27.18 8.85 49.40
C GLY A 177 -27.72 10.26 49.18
N GLN A 178 -27.39 10.90 48.05
CA GLN A 178 -27.94 12.21 47.67
C GLN A 178 -29.46 12.17 47.52
N LYS A 179 -29.99 11.16 46.80
CA LYS A 179 -31.45 11.00 46.62
C LYS A 179 -32.15 10.70 47.96
N ALA A 180 -31.54 9.93 48.87
CA ALA A 180 -32.05 9.71 50.21
C ALA A 180 -32.13 11.00 51.05
N GLN A 181 -31.09 11.85 50.99
CA GLN A 181 -31.09 13.16 51.68
C GLN A 181 -32.21 14.08 51.15
N LEU A 182 -32.44 14.11 49.84
CA LEU A 182 -33.53 14.90 49.24
C LEU A 182 -34.92 14.32 49.59
N ARG A 183 -35.08 12.99 49.61
CA ARG A 183 -36.31 12.32 50.07
C ARG A 183 -36.61 12.62 51.54
N GLU A 184 -35.61 12.62 52.40
CA GLU A 184 -35.74 13.01 53.81
C GLU A 184 -36.15 14.50 53.94
N ARG A 185 -35.58 15.39 53.12
CA ARG A 185 -35.99 16.79 53.08
C ARG A 185 -37.46 16.96 52.68
N ILE A 186 -37.96 16.16 51.74
CA ILE A 186 -39.40 16.13 51.37
C ILE A 186 -40.25 15.67 52.56
N THR A 187 -39.82 14.65 53.31
CA THR A 187 -40.52 14.17 54.52
C THR A 187 -40.65 15.27 55.57
N GLN A 188 -39.59 16.04 55.83
CA GLN A 188 -39.60 17.19 56.74
C GLN A 188 -40.57 18.28 56.29
N LEU A 189 -40.55 18.65 55.00
CA LEU A 189 -41.48 19.65 54.43
C LEU A 189 -42.95 19.16 54.50
N ARG A 190 -43.21 17.86 54.37
CA ARG A 190 -44.55 17.28 54.56
C ARG A 190 -45.00 17.37 56.02
N GLN A 191 -44.11 17.16 57.00
CA GLN A 191 -44.41 17.36 58.42
C GLN A 191 -44.69 18.84 58.74
N GLU A 192 -43.94 19.78 58.16
CA GLU A 192 -44.20 21.23 58.28
C GLU A 192 -45.60 21.59 57.78
N ILE A 193 -46.03 21.04 56.63
CA ILE A 193 -47.40 21.23 56.11
C ILE A 193 -48.46 20.67 57.07
N VAL A 194 -48.23 19.53 57.74
CA VAL A 194 -49.17 18.99 58.74
C VAL A 194 -49.32 19.97 59.90
N GLY A 195 -48.21 20.47 60.47
CA GLY A 195 -48.24 21.46 61.55
C GLY A 195 -48.97 22.75 61.17
N LEU A 196 -48.70 23.30 59.98
CA LEU A 196 -49.41 24.47 59.43
C LEU A 196 -50.92 24.18 59.21
N THR A 197 -51.27 22.97 58.76
CA THR A 197 -52.67 22.55 58.55
C THR A 197 -53.43 22.53 59.88
N ASP A 198 -52.82 22.03 60.95
CA ASP A 198 -53.45 21.97 62.27
C ASP A 198 -53.58 23.37 62.90
N GLN A 199 -52.60 24.26 62.71
CA GLN A 199 -52.72 25.68 63.08
C GLN A 199 -53.84 26.38 62.31
N ALA A 200 -53.94 26.17 60.99
CA ALA A 200 -55.01 26.73 60.17
C ALA A 200 -56.39 26.21 60.61
N ARG A 201 -56.50 24.93 61.00
CA ARG A 201 -57.71 24.33 61.57
C ARG A 201 -58.04 24.87 62.96
N ALA A 202 -57.06 25.26 63.76
CA ALA A 202 -57.29 25.95 65.03
C ALA A 202 -57.85 27.35 64.80
N LYS A 203 -57.24 28.12 63.88
CA LYS A 203 -57.74 29.46 63.48
C LYS A 203 -59.14 29.42 62.88
N GLU A 204 -59.44 28.41 62.06
CA GLU A 204 -60.80 28.13 61.58
C GLU A 204 -61.81 28.01 62.75
N LYS A 205 -61.48 27.27 63.81
CA LYS A 205 -62.36 27.14 64.98
C LYS A 205 -62.54 28.47 65.71
N GLU A 206 -61.46 29.26 65.89
CA GLU A 206 -61.55 30.60 66.49
C GLU A 206 -62.46 31.54 65.68
N ILE A 207 -62.33 31.55 64.35
CA ILE A 207 -63.19 32.35 63.45
C ILE A 207 -64.66 31.96 63.61
N ASN A 208 -64.98 30.66 63.62
CA ASN A 208 -66.36 30.19 63.77
C ASN A 208 -66.96 30.53 65.15
N LEU A 209 -66.16 30.52 66.22
CA LEU A 209 -66.59 30.95 67.55
C LEU A 209 -66.85 32.47 67.59
N ILE A 210 -65.94 33.30 67.09
CA ILE A 210 -66.13 34.76 67.04
C ILE A 210 -67.31 35.13 66.13
N GLY A 211 -67.50 34.47 64.98
CA GLY A 211 -68.65 34.70 64.11
C GLY A 211 -70.00 34.41 64.81
N THR A 212 -70.02 33.40 65.68
CA THR A 212 -71.20 33.07 66.50
C THR A 212 -71.46 34.13 67.57
N GLU A 213 -70.42 34.59 68.28
CA GLU A 213 -70.55 35.68 69.26
C GLU A 213 -70.98 36.98 68.59
N LEU A 214 -70.30 37.36 67.50
CA LEU A 214 -70.56 38.57 66.72
C LEU A 214 -72.02 38.64 66.28
N LYS A 215 -72.59 37.54 65.77
CA LYS A 215 -74.01 37.47 65.39
C LYS A 215 -74.93 37.81 66.57
N GLY A 216 -74.71 37.20 67.74
CA GLY A 216 -75.50 37.47 68.94
C GLY A 216 -75.35 38.91 69.44
N VAL A 217 -74.14 39.47 69.40
CA VAL A 217 -73.88 40.87 69.74
C VAL A 217 -74.54 41.83 68.75
N HIS A 218 -74.59 41.49 67.46
CA HIS A 218 -75.28 42.28 66.43
C HIS A 218 -76.81 42.32 66.69
N GLU A 219 -77.42 41.20 67.07
CA GLU A 219 -78.84 41.12 67.47
C GLU A 219 -79.14 41.91 68.76
N LEU A 220 -78.20 41.97 69.71
CA LEU A 220 -78.31 42.81 70.91
C LEU A 220 -78.13 44.30 70.59
N PHE A 221 -77.23 44.64 69.66
CA PHE A 221 -77.02 46.02 69.22
C PHE A 221 -78.26 46.58 68.50
N ALA A 222 -78.90 45.78 67.64
CA ALA A 222 -80.16 46.14 66.99
C ALA A 222 -81.32 46.43 67.98
N LYS A 223 -81.21 45.93 69.22
CA LYS A 223 -82.15 46.19 70.34
C LYS A 223 -81.68 47.33 71.27
N ASN A 224 -80.59 48.03 70.93
CA ASN A 224 -79.89 49.04 71.75
C ASN A 224 -79.41 48.52 73.12
N LEU A 225 -79.10 47.22 73.25
CA LEU A 225 -78.69 46.60 74.53
C LEU A 225 -77.16 46.57 74.75
N VAL A 226 -76.36 46.91 73.73
CA VAL A 226 -74.89 46.96 73.78
C VAL A 226 -74.36 48.14 72.95
N PRO A 227 -73.18 48.71 73.26
CA PRO A 227 -72.59 49.78 72.46
C PRO A 227 -72.00 49.27 71.14
N TYR A 228 -72.07 50.09 70.08
CA TYR A 228 -71.52 49.76 68.74
C TYR A 228 -70.02 49.41 68.76
N SER A 229 -69.25 49.98 69.69
CA SER A 229 -67.84 49.66 69.88
C SER A 229 -67.58 48.17 70.13
N ARG A 230 -68.50 47.44 70.79
CA ARG A 230 -68.36 45.98 71.01
C ARG A 230 -68.49 45.19 69.71
N VAL A 231 -69.40 45.60 68.82
CA VAL A 231 -69.54 45.01 67.47
C VAL A 231 -68.24 45.23 66.68
N MET A 232 -67.78 46.48 66.61
CA MET A 232 -66.55 46.84 65.88
C MET A 232 -65.29 46.12 66.39
N THR A 233 -65.19 45.83 67.70
CA THR A 233 -64.08 45.03 68.25
C THR A 233 -64.11 43.61 67.71
N LEU A 234 -65.27 42.93 67.77
CA LEU A 234 -65.42 41.56 67.30
C LEU A 234 -65.25 41.43 65.78
N GLU A 235 -65.73 42.40 64.99
CA GLU A 235 -65.50 42.43 63.53
C GLU A 235 -64.02 42.57 63.17
N ARG A 236 -63.28 43.43 63.90
CA ARG A 236 -61.83 43.59 63.72
C ARG A 236 -61.07 42.32 64.12
N ASP A 237 -61.48 41.63 65.17
CA ASP A 237 -60.88 40.36 65.58
C ASP A 237 -61.19 39.23 64.59
N ALA A 238 -62.42 39.12 64.07
CA ALA A 238 -62.75 38.17 63.01
C ALA A 238 -61.88 38.39 61.76
N THR A 239 -61.80 39.64 61.28
CA THR A 239 -60.98 40.04 60.12
C THR A 239 -59.50 39.73 60.35
N ARG A 240 -58.99 39.96 61.57
CA ARG A 240 -57.60 39.64 61.95
C ARG A 240 -57.33 38.13 61.89
N LEU A 241 -58.23 37.31 62.45
CA LEU A 241 -58.09 35.86 62.44
C LEU A 241 -58.17 35.27 61.02
N GLU A 242 -59.05 35.80 60.16
CA GLU A 242 -59.11 35.45 58.75
C GLU A 242 -57.79 35.77 58.03
N GLY A 243 -57.19 36.93 58.32
CA GLY A 243 -55.85 37.31 57.84
C GLY A 243 -54.75 36.34 58.31
N GLU A 244 -54.71 36.01 59.59
CA GLU A 244 -53.77 35.02 60.18
C GLU A 244 -53.93 33.64 59.51
N ARG A 245 -55.16 33.17 59.32
CA ARG A 245 -55.45 31.91 58.61
C ARG A 245 -55.02 31.98 57.14
N GLY A 246 -55.23 33.11 56.47
CA GLY A 246 -54.77 33.35 55.09
C GLY A 246 -53.25 33.25 54.96
N GLN A 247 -52.50 33.80 55.91
CA GLN A 247 -51.04 33.68 55.96
C GLN A 247 -50.58 32.22 56.11
N LEU A 248 -51.23 31.43 56.97
CA LEU A 248 -50.93 30.00 57.12
C LEU A 248 -51.20 29.21 55.83
N ILE A 249 -52.29 29.50 55.12
CA ILE A 249 -52.62 28.86 53.83
C ILE A 249 -51.57 29.24 52.76
N ALA A 250 -51.12 30.50 52.72
CA ALA A 250 -50.06 30.93 51.82
C ALA A 250 -48.72 30.24 52.15
N ALA A 251 -48.38 30.07 53.43
CA ALA A 251 -47.21 29.32 53.87
C ALA A 251 -47.29 27.84 53.44
N MET A 252 -48.44 27.19 53.61
CA MET A 252 -48.66 25.81 53.13
C MET A 252 -48.48 25.71 51.60
N ALA A 253 -48.97 26.68 50.82
CA ALA A 253 -48.79 26.71 49.37
C ALA A 253 -47.31 26.88 48.98
N SER A 254 -46.58 27.79 49.65
CA SER A 254 -45.13 27.96 49.47
C SER A 254 -44.35 26.69 49.79
N THR A 255 -44.68 26.01 50.89
CA THR A 255 -44.00 24.76 51.31
C THR A 255 -44.31 23.59 50.35
N ARG A 256 -45.50 23.53 49.74
CA ARG A 256 -45.77 22.60 48.62
C ARG A 256 -44.90 22.90 47.40
N GLY A 257 -44.70 24.17 47.05
CA GLY A 257 -43.77 24.58 45.99
C GLY A 257 -42.34 24.07 46.21
N LYS A 258 -41.83 24.20 47.46
CA LYS A 258 -40.51 23.67 47.85
C LYS A 258 -40.41 22.15 47.73
N ILE A 259 -41.50 21.41 47.97
CA ILE A 259 -41.54 19.96 47.75
C ILE A 259 -41.35 19.65 46.27
N SER A 260 -42.13 20.28 45.39
CA SER A 260 -42.01 20.05 43.93
C SER A 260 -40.64 20.47 43.38
N GLU A 261 -40.05 21.55 43.89
CA GLU A 261 -38.66 21.93 43.57
C GLU A 261 -37.65 20.85 44.01
N THR A 262 -37.87 20.23 45.18
CA THR A 262 -37.01 19.16 45.70
C THR A 262 -37.21 17.84 44.94
N GLU A 263 -38.43 17.54 44.50
CA GLU A 263 -38.75 16.40 43.63
C GLU A 263 -38.09 16.55 42.25
N LEU A 264 -38.09 17.76 41.67
CA LEU A 264 -37.33 18.06 40.45
C LEU A 264 -35.82 17.89 40.64
N LYS A 265 -35.26 18.29 41.80
CA LYS A 265 -33.84 18.06 42.12
C LYS A 265 -33.47 16.58 42.20
N ILE A 266 -34.39 15.71 42.66
CA ILE A 266 -34.16 14.25 42.63
C ILE A 266 -34.05 13.73 41.19
N LEU A 267 -34.91 14.20 40.30
CA LEU A 267 -34.85 13.84 38.87
C LEU A 267 -33.57 14.40 38.22
N GLN A 268 -33.14 15.60 38.61
CA GLN A 268 -31.91 16.19 38.11
C GLN A 268 -30.67 15.36 38.49
N VAL A 269 -30.60 14.78 39.69
CA VAL A 269 -29.47 13.92 40.10
C VAL A 269 -29.27 12.73 39.16
N ASP A 270 -30.36 12.11 38.67
CA ASP A 270 -30.26 11.02 37.70
C ASP A 270 -29.96 11.54 36.27
N GLY A 271 -30.52 12.68 35.87
CA GLY A 271 -30.25 13.30 34.55
C GLY A 271 -28.85 13.89 34.37
N ASP A 272 -28.27 14.46 35.43
CA ASP A 272 -26.89 14.95 35.44
C ASP A 272 -25.93 13.76 35.31
N MET A 273 -26.20 12.65 35.99
CA MET A 273 -25.45 11.38 35.86
C MET A 273 -25.52 10.82 34.42
N ASP A 274 -26.71 10.72 33.82
CA ASP A 274 -26.84 10.25 32.44
C ASP A 274 -26.11 11.16 31.43
N THR A 275 -26.04 12.47 31.72
CA THR A 275 -25.29 13.45 30.92
C THR A 275 -23.78 13.25 31.04
N GLU A 276 -23.26 13.04 32.26
CA GLU A 276 -21.85 12.67 32.50
C GLU A 276 -21.50 11.37 31.75
N ILE A 277 -22.27 10.30 31.95
CA ILE A 277 -22.01 8.99 31.34
C ILE A 277 -22.06 9.08 29.81
N SER A 278 -23.04 9.79 29.24
CA SER A 278 -23.14 9.99 27.79
C SER A 278 -21.92 10.71 27.21
N LYS A 279 -21.38 11.68 27.95
CA LYS A 279 -20.14 12.39 27.57
C LYS A 279 -18.93 11.44 27.66
N ASP A 280 -18.77 10.73 28.77
CA ASP A 280 -17.65 9.81 28.98
C ASP A 280 -17.64 8.67 27.95
N LEU A 281 -18.80 8.06 27.65
CA LEU A 281 -18.95 7.06 26.58
C LEU A 281 -18.61 7.61 25.19
N SER A 282 -18.89 8.90 24.93
CA SER A 282 -18.52 9.57 23.68
C SER A 282 -17.00 9.79 23.58
N GLU A 283 -16.38 10.27 24.65
CA GLU A 283 -14.91 10.42 24.74
C GLU A 283 -14.18 9.07 24.63
N ILE A 284 -14.69 8.03 25.31
CA ILE A 284 -14.17 6.66 25.23
C ILE A 284 -14.26 6.15 23.80
N ARG A 285 -15.40 6.34 23.10
CA ARG A 285 -15.58 5.91 21.71
C ARG A 285 -14.58 6.60 20.77
N GLY A 286 -14.33 7.90 20.95
CA GLY A 286 -13.32 8.64 20.19
C GLY A 286 -11.91 8.08 20.40
N LYS A 287 -11.47 8.00 21.67
CA LYS A 287 -10.15 7.47 22.06
C LYS A 287 -9.97 6.00 21.65
N TRP A 288 -11.03 5.19 21.71
CA TRP A 288 -11.04 3.80 21.26
C TRP A 288 -10.76 3.70 19.77
N SER A 289 -11.43 4.51 18.95
CA SER A 289 -11.20 4.52 17.50
C SER A 289 -9.75 4.89 17.18
N GLU A 290 -9.20 5.91 17.84
CA GLU A 290 -7.81 6.34 17.66
C GLU A 290 -6.79 5.26 18.08
N LEU A 291 -7.00 4.65 19.25
CA LEU A 291 -6.11 3.60 19.77
C LEU A 291 -6.24 2.29 19.00
N SER A 292 -7.40 1.98 18.42
CA SER A 292 -7.59 0.83 17.53
C SER A 292 -6.73 0.96 16.27
N GLU A 293 -6.74 2.13 15.62
CA GLU A 293 -5.86 2.39 14.46
C GLU A 293 -4.37 2.37 14.86
N LYS A 294 -4.01 2.98 15.99
CA LYS A 294 -2.64 2.91 16.54
C LYS A 294 -2.20 1.46 16.84
N ARG A 295 -3.12 0.59 17.29
CA ARG A 295 -2.85 -0.83 17.52
C ARG A 295 -2.55 -1.55 16.21
N VAL A 296 -3.30 -1.28 15.15
CA VAL A 296 -3.05 -1.85 13.81
C VAL A 296 -1.67 -1.42 13.31
N ALA A 297 -1.33 -0.13 13.42
CA ALA A 297 -0.01 0.38 13.03
C ALA A 297 1.14 -0.23 13.87
N ALA A 298 0.98 -0.35 15.19
CA ALA A 298 1.97 -0.95 16.08
C ALA A 298 2.16 -2.46 15.84
N LEU A 299 1.08 -3.20 15.52
CA LEU A 299 1.15 -4.60 15.13
C LEU A 299 1.87 -4.79 13.79
N ASP A 300 1.62 -3.94 12.80
CA ASP A 300 2.32 -3.97 11.52
C ASP A 300 3.82 -3.63 11.70
N GLN A 301 4.15 -2.63 12.51
CA GLN A 301 5.53 -2.32 12.86
C GLN A 301 6.21 -3.50 13.57
N LEU A 302 5.53 -4.17 14.51
CA LEU A 302 6.08 -5.35 15.20
C LEU A 302 6.29 -6.53 14.25
N LYS A 303 5.40 -6.71 13.27
CA LYS A 303 5.56 -7.74 12.23
C LYS A 303 6.76 -7.46 11.32
N ARG A 304 7.07 -6.19 11.02
CA ARG A 304 8.20 -5.78 10.16
C ARG A 304 9.57 -5.94 10.81
N VAL A 305 9.65 -6.11 12.13
CA VAL A 305 10.89 -6.45 12.87
C VAL A 305 11.56 -7.72 12.29
N GLU A 306 10.78 -8.67 11.75
CA GLU A 306 11.30 -9.86 11.10
C GLU A 306 11.44 -9.67 9.59
N LEU A 307 12.68 -9.54 9.12
CA LEU A 307 13.00 -9.56 7.69
C LEU A 307 12.98 -11.01 7.20
N ARG A 308 12.12 -11.29 6.22
CA ARG A 308 11.90 -12.63 5.66
C ARG A 308 12.32 -12.72 4.20
N ALA A 309 12.69 -13.93 3.77
CA ALA A 309 13.02 -14.19 2.37
C ALA A 309 11.79 -14.06 1.45
N PRO A 310 11.80 -13.19 0.41
CA PRO A 310 10.70 -13.12 -0.56
C PRO A 310 10.59 -14.33 -1.50
N GLN A 311 11.65 -15.14 -1.62
CA GLN A 311 11.72 -16.28 -2.55
C GLN A 311 12.75 -17.32 -2.08
N ASP A 312 12.66 -18.54 -2.61
CA ASP A 312 13.68 -19.58 -2.44
C ASP A 312 15.00 -19.16 -3.13
N GLY A 313 16.13 -19.30 -2.44
CA GLY A 313 17.41 -18.83 -3.00
C GLY A 313 18.62 -19.05 -2.12
N THR A 314 19.71 -18.39 -2.50
CA THR A 314 20.96 -18.30 -1.75
C THR A 314 21.20 -16.85 -1.34
N VAL A 315 21.62 -16.62 -0.09
CA VAL A 315 21.97 -15.30 0.44
C VAL A 315 23.27 -14.81 -0.18
N HIS A 316 23.27 -13.56 -0.65
CA HIS A 316 24.41 -12.89 -1.29
C HIS A 316 24.48 -11.42 -0.87
N GLN A 317 25.67 -10.84 -0.77
CA GLN A 317 25.89 -9.45 -0.32
C GLN A 317 25.18 -9.11 0.99
N LEU A 318 25.31 -9.98 2.00
CA LEU A 318 24.93 -9.67 3.38
C LEU A 318 25.73 -8.47 3.89
N SER A 319 25.08 -7.36 4.23
CA SER A 319 25.75 -6.16 4.75
C SER A 319 25.98 -6.23 6.26
N VAL A 320 25.06 -6.86 7.01
CA VAL A 320 25.16 -7.00 8.47
C VAL A 320 25.73 -8.34 8.89
N HIS A 321 26.90 -8.29 9.53
CA HIS A 321 27.71 -9.48 9.86
C HIS A 321 27.65 -9.86 11.36
N THR A 322 27.06 -9.02 12.21
CA THR A 322 27.06 -9.17 13.68
C THR A 322 25.72 -8.81 14.31
N ILE A 323 25.40 -9.45 15.43
CA ILE A 323 24.34 -9.00 16.34
C ILE A 323 24.75 -7.63 16.90
N GLY A 324 23.79 -6.72 17.06
CA GLY A 324 24.04 -5.31 17.38
C GLY A 324 24.45 -4.45 16.18
N GLY A 325 24.63 -5.04 14.99
CA GLY A 325 24.82 -4.28 13.75
C GLY A 325 23.58 -3.46 13.38
N LEU A 326 23.78 -2.34 12.69
CA LEU A 326 22.69 -1.45 12.26
C LEU A 326 22.26 -1.77 10.83
N VAL A 327 20.97 -2.03 10.62
CA VAL A 327 20.32 -1.99 9.30
C VAL A 327 19.91 -0.55 9.02
N THR A 328 20.44 0.02 7.93
CA THR A 328 20.11 1.36 7.46
C THR A 328 18.73 1.41 6.78
N PRO A 329 17.97 2.52 6.90
CA PRO A 329 16.65 2.65 6.26
C PRO A 329 16.75 2.56 4.73
N SER A 330 15.92 1.71 4.13
CA SER A 330 15.79 1.53 2.66
C SER A 330 17.06 1.04 1.92
N GLU A 331 18.13 0.68 2.62
CA GLU A 331 19.29 0.01 2.06
C GLU A 331 19.07 -1.53 2.07
N PRO A 332 19.52 -2.28 1.04
CA PRO A 332 19.50 -3.74 1.09
C PRO A 332 20.39 -4.28 2.21
N ALA A 333 19.77 -5.02 3.14
CA ALA A 333 20.47 -5.80 4.16
C ALA A 333 21.14 -7.05 3.56
N MET A 334 20.53 -7.62 2.51
CA MET A 334 21.09 -8.68 1.68
C MET A 334 20.34 -8.81 0.35
N LEU A 335 20.90 -9.61 -0.56
CA LEU A 335 20.29 -10.07 -1.79
C LEU A 335 19.96 -11.57 -1.71
N ILE A 336 18.86 -11.98 -2.36
CA ILE A 336 18.53 -13.41 -2.54
C ILE A 336 18.56 -13.76 -4.02
N VAL A 337 19.53 -14.60 -4.39
CA VAL A 337 19.70 -15.15 -5.74
C VAL A 337 18.88 -16.44 -5.86
N PRO A 338 17.93 -16.56 -6.80
CA PRO A 338 17.12 -17.77 -6.97
C PRO A 338 17.97 -19.04 -7.17
N SER A 339 17.59 -20.13 -6.50
CA SER A 339 18.28 -21.43 -6.64
C SER A 339 17.77 -22.26 -7.83
N SER A 340 16.55 -21.98 -8.29
CA SER A 340 15.78 -22.79 -9.24
C SER A 340 15.33 -21.98 -10.45
N ASP A 341 16.18 -21.08 -10.93
CA ASP A 341 15.84 -20.20 -12.06
C ASP A 341 16.10 -20.86 -13.41
N GLN A 342 15.30 -20.47 -14.40
CA GLN A 342 15.64 -20.77 -15.78
C GLN A 342 16.86 -19.92 -16.16
N LEU A 343 17.94 -20.58 -16.57
CA LEU A 343 19.13 -19.90 -17.06
C LEU A 343 18.86 -19.36 -18.47
N ALA A 344 19.01 -18.06 -18.64
CA ALA A 344 18.90 -17.34 -19.90
C ALA A 344 20.25 -16.73 -20.28
N VAL A 345 20.53 -16.56 -21.57
CA VAL A 345 21.74 -15.86 -22.01
C VAL A 345 21.37 -14.41 -22.30
N GLU A 346 21.99 -13.47 -21.58
CA GLU A 346 21.90 -12.05 -21.88
C GLU A 346 23.00 -11.68 -22.88
N ILE A 347 22.61 -11.26 -24.07
CA ILE A 347 23.49 -10.93 -25.19
C ILE A 347 23.53 -9.43 -25.43
N ARG A 348 24.71 -8.91 -25.80
CA ARG A 348 24.93 -7.51 -26.16
C ARG A 348 24.92 -7.38 -27.68
N ILE A 349 23.90 -6.72 -28.22
CA ILE A 349 23.70 -6.49 -29.66
C ILE A 349 24.19 -5.06 -29.98
N GLN A 350 24.96 -4.91 -31.05
CA GLN A 350 25.43 -3.58 -31.47
C GLN A 350 24.27 -2.78 -32.09
N PRO A 351 24.20 -1.45 -31.91
CA PRO A 351 23.08 -0.64 -32.41
C PRO A 351 22.86 -0.70 -33.92
N GLN A 352 23.89 -1.05 -34.69
CA GLN A 352 23.80 -1.25 -36.16
C GLN A 352 23.09 -2.56 -36.56
N ASP A 353 23.02 -3.54 -35.64
CA ASP A 353 22.54 -4.89 -35.93
C ASP A 353 21.10 -5.13 -35.45
N ILE A 354 20.56 -4.23 -34.60
CA ILE A 354 19.25 -4.37 -33.94
C ILE A 354 18.08 -4.56 -34.90
N ASP A 355 18.09 -3.92 -36.08
CA ASP A 355 17.08 -4.04 -37.13
C ASP A 355 16.88 -5.49 -37.65
N ASN A 356 17.87 -6.36 -37.43
CA ASN A 356 17.84 -7.75 -37.85
C ASN A 356 17.47 -8.72 -36.71
N VAL A 357 17.22 -8.21 -35.50
CA VAL A 357 16.88 -9.02 -34.31
C VAL A 357 15.38 -8.97 -34.04
N ARG A 358 14.76 -10.13 -33.82
CA ARG A 358 13.31 -10.27 -33.57
C ARG A 358 13.04 -11.19 -32.40
N LEU A 359 11.87 -11.01 -31.78
CA LEU A 359 11.34 -11.98 -30.81
C LEU A 359 11.15 -13.34 -31.48
N GLU A 360 11.30 -14.41 -30.70
CA GLU A 360 11.21 -15.82 -31.09
C GLU A 360 12.26 -16.29 -32.11
N GLN A 361 13.19 -15.42 -32.52
CA GLN A 361 14.26 -15.74 -33.46
C GLN A 361 15.18 -16.85 -32.92
N ALA A 362 15.49 -17.81 -33.78
CA ALA A 362 16.39 -18.92 -33.45
C ALA A 362 17.83 -18.43 -33.24
N ALA A 363 18.42 -18.87 -32.12
CA ALA A 363 19.77 -18.55 -31.71
C ALA A 363 20.57 -19.83 -31.47
N ILE A 364 21.83 -19.84 -31.91
CA ILE A 364 22.77 -20.91 -31.58
C ILE A 364 23.76 -20.37 -30.54
N LEU A 365 23.79 -21.00 -29.38
CA LEU A 365 24.61 -20.65 -28.23
C LEU A 365 25.86 -21.54 -28.21
N ARG A 366 27.04 -20.92 -28.16
CA ARG A 366 28.33 -21.58 -27.97
C ARG A 366 28.98 -21.09 -26.67
N PHE A 367 29.13 -21.99 -25.71
CA PHE A 367 29.77 -21.72 -24.44
C PHE A 367 31.30 -21.75 -24.62
N SER A 368 31.93 -20.58 -24.67
CA SER A 368 33.39 -20.44 -24.90
C SER A 368 34.25 -20.98 -23.74
N SER A 369 33.63 -21.21 -22.57
CA SER A 369 34.21 -21.86 -21.40
C SER A 369 34.44 -23.37 -21.54
N PHE A 370 33.87 -24.03 -22.55
CA PHE A 370 33.99 -25.47 -22.75
C PHE A 370 34.71 -25.84 -24.06
N ASN A 371 35.21 -27.07 -24.15
CA ASN A 371 35.97 -27.52 -25.31
C ASN A 371 35.05 -27.60 -26.54
N GLN A 372 35.31 -26.74 -27.53
CA GLN A 372 34.51 -26.59 -28.75
C GLN A 372 34.43 -27.86 -29.60
N ARG A 373 35.35 -28.83 -29.42
CA ARG A 373 35.34 -30.10 -30.15
C ARG A 373 34.43 -31.17 -29.53
N THR A 374 34.01 -30.99 -28.28
CA THR A 374 33.20 -31.98 -27.53
C THR A 374 31.88 -31.42 -27.00
N THR A 375 31.71 -30.10 -27.01
CA THR A 375 30.51 -29.43 -26.48
C THR A 375 29.51 -29.21 -27.62
N PRO A 376 28.27 -29.74 -27.53
CA PRO A 376 27.27 -29.55 -28.58
C PRO A 376 26.78 -28.10 -28.64
N GLU A 377 26.39 -27.66 -29.84
CA GLU A 377 25.75 -26.37 -30.05
C GLU A 377 24.34 -26.36 -29.44
N ILE A 378 24.05 -25.34 -28.62
CA ILE A 378 22.81 -25.27 -27.85
C ILE A 378 21.83 -24.33 -28.53
N LYS A 379 20.66 -24.84 -28.90
CA LYS A 379 19.61 -24.04 -29.54
C LYS A 379 18.81 -23.28 -28.49
N GLY A 380 18.71 -21.97 -28.64
CA GLY A 380 17.85 -21.08 -27.86
C GLY A 380 16.95 -20.23 -28.76
N GLN A 381 16.07 -19.45 -28.15
CA GLN A 381 15.20 -18.49 -28.84
C GLN A 381 15.24 -17.14 -28.14
N VAL A 382 15.21 -16.04 -28.90
CA VAL A 382 15.15 -14.67 -28.35
C VAL A 382 13.80 -14.45 -27.66
N SER A 383 13.78 -14.39 -26.33
CA SER A 383 12.55 -14.21 -25.54
C SER A 383 12.26 -12.74 -25.21
N ARG A 384 13.29 -11.89 -25.14
CA ARG A 384 13.15 -10.45 -24.86
C ARG A 384 14.24 -9.65 -25.57
N ILE A 385 13.91 -8.44 -26.01
CA ILE A 385 14.83 -7.43 -26.54
C ILE A 385 14.59 -6.14 -25.73
N SER A 386 15.64 -5.39 -25.40
CA SER A 386 15.51 -4.09 -24.72
C SER A 386 14.91 -3.05 -25.67
N ALA A 387 13.94 -2.28 -25.17
CA ALA A 387 13.31 -1.21 -25.94
C ALA A 387 14.23 0.03 -26.10
N ASP A 388 15.33 0.09 -25.36
CA ASP A 388 16.27 1.22 -25.32
C ASP A 388 17.72 0.71 -25.32
N VAL A 389 18.65 1.60 -25.69
CA VAL A 389 20.08 1.33 -25.77
C VAL A 389 20.73 1.59 -24.41
N THR A 390 21.55 0.65 -23.95
CA THR A 390 22.33 0.76 -22.71
C THR A 390 23.77 1.16 -23.05
N THR A 391 24.32 2.16 -22.36
CA THR A 391 25.73 2.54 -22.52
C THR A 391 26.56 1.94 -21.40
N ASP A 392 27.65 1.24 -21.74
CA ASP A 392 28.56 0.67 -20.74
C ASP A 392 29.33 1.81 -20.05
N PRO A 393 29.22 1.97 -18.71
CA PRO A 393 29.87 3.07 -18.00
C PRO A 393 31.40 2.96 -17.95
N LYS A 394 32.00 1.83 -18.35
CA LYS A 394 33.46 1.65 -18.41
C LYS A 394 34.05 1.90 -19.78
N THR A 395 33.33 1.56 -20.86
CA THR A 395 33.85 1.65 -22.24
C THR A 395 33.17 2.72 -23.09
N GLY A 396 32.06 3.31 -22.62
CA GLY A 396 31.28 4.30 -23.38
C GLY A 396 30.55 3.74 -24.60
N SER A 397 30.61 2.43 -24.85
CA SER A 397 29.95 1.77 -25.97
C SER A 397 28.47 1.54 -25.67
N SER A 398 27.59 2.01 -26.56
CA SER A 398 26.15 1.73 -26.52
C SER A 398 25.82 0.38 -27.16
N TYR A 399 24.95 -0.40 -26.52
CA TYR A 399 24.48 -1.72 -26.95
C TYR A 399 23.02 -1.94 -26.54
N TYR A 400 22.29 -2.73 -27.32
CA TYR A 400 21.00 -3.29 -26.89
C TYR A 400 21.24 -4.59 -26.13
N THR A 401 20.38 -4.90 -25.16
CA THR A 401 20.37 -6.21 -24.51
C THR A 401 19.24 -7.06 -25.05
N ALA A 402 19.50 -8.34 -25.32
CA ALA A 402 18.45 -9.32 -25.54
C ALA A 402 18.67 -10.53 -24.63
N ARG A 403 17.57 -11.18 -24.22
CA ARG A 403 17.61 -12.44 -23.47
C ARG A 403 17.25 -13.58 -24.42
N VAL A 404 18.06 -14.62 -24.42
CA VAL A 404 17.86 -15.86 -25.18
C VAL A 404 17.55 -16.97 -24.19
N GLN A 405 16.36 -17.55 -24.29
CA GLN A 405 15.91 -18.64 -23.43
C GLN A 405 16.44 -19.98 -23.95
N ILE A 406 16.91 -20.83 -23.03
CA ILE A 406 17.39 -22.19 -23.33
C ILE A 406 16.30 -23.19 -22.95
N SER A 407 15.82 -23.96 -23.92
CA SER A 407 14.85 -25.04 -23.66
C SER A 407 15.47 -26.18 -22.83
N GLU A 408 14.70 -26.75 -21.90
CA GLU A 408 15.12 -27.83 -20.99
C GLU A 408 15.78 -29.00 -21.74
N THR A 409 15.19 -29.44 -22.84
CA THR A 409 15.68 -30.55 -23.70
C THR A 409 17.02 -30.27 -24.38
N GLN A 410 17.47 -29.01 -24.43
CA GLN A 410 18.81 -28.64 -24.90
C GLN A 410 19.79 -28.53 -23.72
N LYS A 411 19.33 -28.19 -22.50
CA LYS A 411 20.15 -28.21 -21.28
C LYS A 411 20.64 -29.63 -20.98
N GLU A 412 19.78 -30.64 -21.13
CA GLU A 412 20.14 -32.05 -20.89
C GLU A 412 21.27 -32.55 -21.79
N LYS A 413 21.39 -32.01 -23.02
CA LYS A 413 22.46 -32.37 -23.98
C LYS A 413 23.85 -31.92 -23.56
N LEU A 414 23.97 -31.04 -22.56
CA LEU A 414 25.26 -30.63 -21.98
C LEU A 414 25.86 -31.69 -21.02
N GLY A 415 25.22 -32.85 -20.84
CA GLY A 415 25.88 -34.04 -20.31
C GLY A 415 26.43 -33.90 -18.88
N GLY A 416 25.68 -33.26 -17.99
CA GLY A 416 26.06 -33.11 -16.57
C GLY A 416 27.01 -31.93 -16.27
N VAL A 417 27.36 -31.12 -17.27
CA VAL A 417 28.16 -29.90 -17.07
C VAL A 417 27.33 -28.83 -16.34
N ARG A 418 27.83 -28.37 -15.19
CA ARG A 418 27.12 -27.41 -14.34
C ARG A 418 27.26 -25.98 -14.88
N LEU A 419 26.17 -25.46 -15.46
CA LEU A 419 26.06 -24.05 -15.82
C LEU A 419 25.96 -23.17 -14.56
N ILE A 420 26.66 -22.03 -14.56
CA ILE A 420 26.71 -21.06 -13.45
C ILE A 420 26.50 -19.65 -14.04
N PRO A 421 25.71 -18.76 -13.40
CA PRO A 421 25.59 -17.37 -13.81
C PRO A 421 26.95 -16.65 -13.91
N GLY A 422 27.10 -15.76 -14.89
CA GLY A 422 28.35 -15.06 -15.23
C GLY A 422 29.23 -15.79 -16.26
N MET A 423 28.85 -16.98 -16.72
CA MET A 423 29.59 -17.73 -17.74
C MET A 423 29.49 -17.05 -19.13
N PRO A 424 30.60 -16.82 -19.86
CA PRO A 424 30.57 -16.20 -21.18
C PRO A 424 29.98 -17.14 -22.25
N VAL A 425 29.20 -16.58 -23.16
CA VAL A 425 28.53 -17.31 -24.25
C VAL A 425 28.58 -16.48 -25.53
N GLU A 426 29.01 -17.09 -26.63
CA GLU A 426 28.87 -16.51 -27.97
C GLU A 426 27.53 -16.93 -28.56
N THR A 427 26.73 -15.96 -29.02
CA THR A 427 25.39 -16.21 -29.56
C THR A 427 25.33 -15.85 -31.02
N PHE A 428 24.95 -16.82 -31.85
CA PHE A 428 24.77 -16.69 -33.28
C PHE A 428 23.27 -16.58 -33.57
N LEU A 429 22.79 -15.36 -33.79
CA LEU A 429 21.40 -15.07 -34.16
C LEU A 429 21.22 -15.33 -35.66
N GLN A 430 20.31 -16.23 -36.04
CA GLN A 430 20.06 -16.55 -37.45
C GLN A 430 19.29 -15.41 -38.12
N ILE A 431 19.94 -14.68 -39.01
CA ILE A 431 19.30 -13.64 -39.83
C ILE A 431 18.50 -14.35 -40.92
N GLY A 432 17.29 -13.85 -41.21
CA GLY A 432 16.45 -14.38 -42.28
C GLY A 432 17.18 -14.44 -43.63
N GLU A 433 16.85 -15.47 -44.41
CA GLU A 433 17.44 -15.76 -45.71
C GLU A 433 17.38 -14.55 -46.65
N ARG A 434 18.53 -14.21 -47.25
CA ARG A 434 18.64 -13.16 -48.29
C ARG A 434 19.20 -13.76 -49.55
N SER A 435 18.60 -13.41 -50.69
CA SER A 435 19.14 -13.79 -51.99
C SER A 435 20.43 -13.03 -52.31
N VAL A 436 21.32 -13.64 -53.10
CA VAL A 436 22.58 -13.02 -53.54
C VAL A 436 22.34 -11.67 -54.22
N LEU A 437 21.26 -11.57 -55.02
CA LEU A 437 20.86 -10.32 -55.67
C LEU A 437 20.50 -9.20 -54.66
N SER A 438 19.86 -9.53 -53.54
CA SER A 438 19.51 -8.55 -52.50
C SER A 438 20.76 -7.92 -51.87
N TYR A 439 21.82 -8.69 -51.67
CA TYR A 439 23.06 -8.21 -51.07
C TYR A 439 23.81 -7.22 -51.98
N LEU A 440 23.75 -7.43 -53.30
CA LEU A 440 24.34 -6.54 -54.31
C LEU A 440 23.53 -5.27 -54.55
N THR A 441 22.19 -5.36 -54.52
CA THR A 441 21.31 -4.22 -54.87
C THR A 441 20.94 -3.32 -53.69
N LYS A 442 20.95 -3.83 -52.45
CA LYS A 442 20.61 -3.05 -51.25
C LYS A 442 21.41 -1.74 -51.09
N PRO A 443 22.75 -1.70 -51.14
CA PRO A 443 23.48 -0.43 -50.91
C PRO A 443 23.18 0.64 -51.97
N LEU A 444 22.87 0.26 -53.22
CA LEU A 444 22.43 1.17 -54.27
C LEU A 444 21.03 1.73 -53.97
N ASN A 445 20.12 0.86 -53.52
CA ASN A 445 18.74 1.25 -53.20
C ASN A 445 18.66 2.12 -51.93
N ASP A 446 19.44 1.80 -50.89
CA ASP A 446 19.50 2.58 -49.65
C ASP A 446 20.13 3.97 -49.89
N GLN A 447 21.12 4.08 -50.79
CA GLN A 447 21.65 5.39 -51.21
C GLN A 447 20.65 6.18 -52.06
N ALA A 448 19.94 5.55 -52.99
CA ALA A 448 18.88 6.21 -53.77
C ALA A 448 17.74 6.71 -52.86
N ALA A 449 17.32 5.91 -51.88
CA ALA A 449 16.31 6.29 -50.89
C ALA A 449 16.77 7.40 -49.94
N LYS A 450 18.08 7.49 -49.62
CA LYS A 450 18.65 8.64 -48.89
C LYS A 450 18.64 9.91 -49.75
N ALA A 451 19.10 9.83 -51.00
CA ALA A 451 19.13 10.97 -51.93
C ALA A 451 17.74 11.53 -52.26
N TRP A 452 16.66 10.75 -52.06
CA TRP A 452 15.27 11.19 -52.21
C TRP A 452 14.62 11.71 -50.92
N ARG A 453 15.29 11.60 -49.76
CA ARG A 453 14.84 12.18 -48.48
C ARG A 453 15.54 13.49 -48.12
N GLU A 454 16.62 13.85 -48.81
CA GLU A 454 17.26 15.17 -48.70
C GLU A 454 16.64 16.17 -49.70
N ARG A 455 15.39 16.55 -49.43
CA ARG A 455 14.72 17.76 -49.98
C ARG A 455 13.69 18.31 -49.01
#